data_AF-A0A967TLA7-F1
#
_entry.id   AF-A0A967TLA7-F1
#
_cell.length_a   1.000
_cell.length_b   1.000
_cell.length_c   1.000
_cell.angle_alpha   90.00
_cell.angle_beta   90.00
_cell.angle_gamma   90.00
#
_symmetry.space_group_name_H-M   'P 1'
#
loop_
_entity.id
_entity.type
_entity.pdbx_description
1 polymer ?
#
loop_
_entity_poly.entity_id
_entity_poly.type
_entity_poly.pdbx_seq_one_letter_code
_entity_poly.pdbx_strand_id
1 'polypeptide(L)'
;GILGLRPAEGGIRIVPCIPEDWPGYEATLRWGPGELRIRVENPDRVEGGVCSVVVDGETWDEPVIPWPGEGRIREVCARISADGPGIRKTARSREAGDGDRR
;
A
#
# COMPACT_ATOMS: atom_id res chain seq x y z
N GLY A 1 5.55 -2.83 -10.01
CA GLY A 1 6.49 -2.04 -9.20
C GLY A 1 6.38 -2.44 -7.75
N ILE A 2 7.52 -2.63 -7.09
CA ILE A 2 7.70 -3.13 -5.71
C ILE A 2 7.06 -2.20 -4.66
N LEU A 3 6.97 -0.90 -4.93
CA LEU A 3 6.39 0.08 -4.00
C LEU A 3 4.87 0.17 -4.08
N GLY A 4 4.18 -0.55 -4.98
CA GLY A 4 2.72 -0.45 -5.05
C GLY A 4 2.14 0.88 -5.55
N LEU A 5 2.97 1.88 -5.84
CA LEU A 5 2.56 3.14 -6.46
C LEU A 5 2.31 2.90 -7.95
N ARG A 6 1.15 3.31 -8.43
CA ARG A 6 0.73 3.17 -9.83
C ARG A 6 0.26 4.52 -10.36
N PRO A 7 0.83 5.04 -11.46
CA PRO A 7 0.27 6.21 -12.12
C PRO A 7 -1.14 5.87 -12.64
N ALA A 8 -2.05 6.82 -12.48
CA ALA A 8 -3.42 6.75 -12.98
C ALA A 8 -3.76 8.05 -13.72
N GLU A 9 -4.88 8.07 -14.44
CA GLU A 9 -5.33 9.29 -15.12
C GLU A 9 -5.56 10.40 -14.09
N GLY A 10 -4.82 11.51 -14.22
CA GLY A 10 -4.92 12.67 -13.32
C GLY A 10 -4.29 12.51 -11.93
N GLY A 11 -3.65 11.38 -11.61
CA GLY A 11 -3.16 11.15 -10.25
C GLY A 11 -2.35 9.87 -10.05
N ILE A 12 -2.33 9.41 -8.81
CA ILE A 12 -1.66 8.18 -8.38
C ILE A 12 -2.59 7.31 -7.58
N ARG A 13 -2.55 6.01 -7.91
CA ARG A 13 -3.19 4.96 -7.13
C ARG A 13 -2.15 4.29 -6.24
N ILE A 14 -2.49 4.14 -4.97
CA ILE A 14 -1.65 3.46 -3.97
C ILE A 14 -2.22 2.05 -3.76
N VAL A 15 -1.45 1.04 -4.14
CA VAL A 15 -1.75 -0.37 -3.88
C VAL A 15 -0.51 -0.98 -3.23
N PRO A 16 -0.26 -0.70 -1.95
CA PRO A 16 1.00 -1.05 -1.32
C PRO A 16 1.10 -2.58 -1.24
N CYS A 17 2.16 -3.12 -1.82
CA CYS A 17 2.52 -4.52 -1.77
C CYS A 17 4.00 -4.57 -1.43
N ILE A 18 4.28 -4.31 -0.16
CA ILE A 18 5.63 -4.28 0.39
C ILE A 18 5.90 -5.58 1.15
N PRO A 19 7.16 -6.02 1.26
CA PRO A 19 7.50 -7.17 2.09
C PRO A 19 7.04 -6.98 3.55
N GLU A 20 6.64 -8.07 4.21
CA GLU A 20 6.27 -8.04 5.63
C GLU A 20 7.40 -7.55 6.55
N ASP A 21 8.66 -7.78 6.15
CA ASP A 21 9.83 -7.30 6.90
C ASP A 21 9.97 -5.76 6.91
N TRP A 22 9.25 -5.05 6.04
CA TRP A 22 9.36 -3.60 5.95
C TRP A 22 8.34 -2.94 6.89
N PRO A 23 8.79 -2.10 7.85
CA PRO A 23 7.88 -1.37 8.74
C PRO A 23 7.06 -0.29 8.00
N GLY A 24 7.46 0.02 6.77
CA GLY A 24 6.91 1.11 5.97
C GLY A 24 7.97 1.67 5.02
N TYR A 25 7.58 2.66 4.23
CA TYR A 25 8.50 3.43 3.40
C TYR A 25 7.96 4.84 3.17
N GLU A 26 8.85 5.75 2.80
CA GLU A 26 8.50 7.10 2.39
C GLU A 26 8.93 7.30 0.93
N ALA A 27 8.06 7.91 0.14
CA ALA A 27 8.26 8.17 -1.27
C ALA A 27 7.74 9.57 -1.61
N THR A 28 8.60 10.37 -2.24
CA THR A 28 8.21 11.68 -2.76
C THR A 28 8.10 11.60 -4.26
N LEU A 29 6.90 11.85 -4.79
CA LEU A 29 6.65 11.87 -6.22
C LEU A 29 6.40 13.30 -6.69
N ARG A 30 7.15 13.71 -7.71
CA ARG A 30 7.04 15.04 -8.30
C ARG A 30 6.46 14.91 -9.70
N TRP A 31 5.41 15.66 -9.98
CA TRP A 31 4.79 15.72 -11.30
C TRP A 31 4.55 17.16 -11.71
N GLY A 32 5.31 17.62 -12.71
CA GLY A 32 5.33 19.03 -13.09
C GLY A 32 5.61 19.91 -11.86
N PRO A 33 4.73 20.88 -11.54
CA PRO A 33 4.90 21.77 -10.40
C PRO A 33 4.32 21.25 -9.06
N GLY A 34 3.77 20.03 -9.01
CA GLY A 34 3.19 19.45 -7.80
C GLY A 34 4.08 18.38 -7.14
N GLU A 35 4.02 18.27 -5.81
CA GLU A 35 4.74 17.26 -5.02
C GLU A 35 3.78 16.44 -4.14
N LEU A 36 3.81 15.12 -4.29
CA LEU A 36 3.09 14.18 -3.43
C LEU A 36 4.08 13.52 -2.46
N ARG A 37 3.88 13.71 -1.16
CA ARG A 37 4.68 13.06 -0.11
C ARG A 37 3.91 11.88 0.44
N ILE A 38 4.32 10.69 0.05
CA ILE A 38 3.64 9.45 0.40
C ILE A 38 4.43 8.76 1.50
N ARG A 39 3.81 8.56 2.63
CA ARG A 39 4.31 7.74 3.73
C ARG A 39 3.42 6.51 3.84
N VAL A 40 4.02 5.33 3.77
CA VAL A 40 3.33 4.06 3.95
C VAL A 40 3.83 3.41 5.22
N GLU A 41 2.90 2.99 6.08
CA GLU A 41 3.18 2.33 7.36
C GLU A 41 2.59 0.93 7.36
N ASN A 42 3.37 -0.06 7.80
CA ASN A 42 2.96 -1.46 7.89
C ASN A 42 3.22 -2.01 9.31
N PRO A 43 2.45 -1.52 10.30
CA PRO A 43 2.62 -1.95 11.70
C PRO A 43 2.35 -3.44 11.88
N ASP A 44 1.45 -4.01 11.08
CA ASP A 44 1.07 -5.43 11.16
C ASP A 44 2.05 -6.36 10.42
N ARG A 45 3.06 -5.82 9.73
CA ARG A 45 4.05 -6.59 8.97
C ARG A 45 3.37 -7.61 8.06
N VAL A 46 2.51 -7.12 7.17
CA VAL A 46 1.84 -7.95 6.17
C VAL A 46 2.30 -7.62 4.76
N GLU A 47 2.36 -8.64 3.91
CA GLU A 47 2.68 -8.50 2.47
C GLU A 47 1.55 -7.85 1.65
N GLY A 48 0.34 -7.84 2.22
CA GLY A 48 -0.88 -7.29 1.66
C GLY A 48 -1.96 -7.20 2.75
N GLY A 49 -2.86 -6.23 2.62
CA GLY A 49 -3.76 -5.80 3.69
C GLY A 49 -4.86 -4.88 3.19
N VAL A 50 -5.77 -4.50 4.09
CA VAL A 50 -6.58 -3.30 3.86
C VAL A 50 -5.68 -2.09 4.05
N CYS A 51 -5.71 -1.20 3.07
CA CYS A 51 -4.94 0.03 3.06
C CYS A 51 -5.87 1.20 3.32
N SER A 52 -5.76 1.83 4.48
CA SER A 52 -6.42 3.11 4.75
C SER A 52 -5.51 4.24 4.32
N VAL A 53 -6.04 5.19 3.54
CA VAL A 53 -5.29 6.34 3.05
C VAL A 53 -5.85 7.59 3.70
N VAL A 54 -4.96 8.47 4.13
CA VAL A 54 -5.26 9.80 4.65
C VAL A 54 -4.51 10.80 3.78
N VAL A 55 -5.23 11.78 3.23
CA VAL A 55 -4.68 12.83 2.36
C VAL A 55 -4.90 14.17 3.05
N ASP A 56 -3.83 14.92 3.27
CA ASP A 56 -3.86 16.23 3.94
C ASP A 56 -4.59 16.23 5.32
N GLY A 57 -4.60 15.07 5.99
CA GLY A 57 -5.24 14.86 7.29
C GLY A 57 -6.68 14.32 7.25
N GLU A 58 -7.26 14.16 6.06
CA GLU A 58 -8.62 13.65 5.85
C GLU A 58 -8.60 12.22 5.29
N THR A 59 -9.50 11.36 5.75
CA THR A 59 -9.65 10.01 5.19
C THR A 59 -9.98 10.10 3.71
N TRP A 60 -9.30 9.30 2.91
CA TRP A 60 -9.43 9.27 1.46
C TRP A 60 -9.89 7.87 1.03
N ASP A 61 -11.12 7.78 0.54
CA ASP A 61 -11.76 6.51 0.16
C ASP A 61 -11.65 6.26 -1.35
N GLU A 62 -11.19 7.26 -2.11
CA GLU A 62 -11.12 7.24 -3.54
C GLU A 62 -9.87 6.47 -4.02
N PRO A 63 -9.98 5.70 -5.11
CA PRO A 63 -8.89 4.84 -5.57
C PRO A 63 -7.70 5.61 -6.16
N VAL A 64 -7.85 6.90 -6.43
CA VAL A 64 -6.84 7.74 -7.07
C VAL A 64 -6.69 9.03 -6.28
N ILE A 65 -5.44 9.36 -5.95
CA ILE A 65 -5.06 10.62 -5.32
C ILE A 65 -4.63 11.57 -6.43
N PRO A 66 -5.35 12.69 -6.63
CA PRO A 66 -5.01 13.64 -7.68
C PRO A 66 -3.74 14.40 -7.34
N TRP A 67 -3.00 14.82 -8.36
CA TRP A 67 -1.83 15.67 -8.18
C TRP A 67 -2.22 17.02 -7.58
N PRO A 68 -1.45 17.55 -6.61
CA PRO A 68 -1.83 18.74 -5.86
C PRO A 68 -1.81 20.06 -6.66
N GLY A 69 -1.47 20.04 -7.95
CA GLY A 69 -1.39 21.27 -8.76
C GLY A 69 -0.15 22.11 -8.43
N GLU A 70 -0.04 23.29 -9.06
CA GLU A 70 1.19 24.08 -9.08
C GLU A 70 1.59 24.64 -7.72
N GLY A 71 2.82 24.33 -7.30
CA GLY A 71 3.44 24.81 -6.07
C GLY A 71 2.88 24.20 -4.78
N ARG A 72 2.03 23.18 -4.89
CA ARG A 72 1.39 22.54 -3.74
C ARG A 72 2.05 21.21 -3.41
N ILE A 73 2.20 21.00 -2.11
CA ILE A 73 2.64 19.73 -1.54
C ILE A 73 1.42 19.11 -0.88
N ARG A 74 1.19 17.83 -1.15
CA ARG A 74 0.11 17.07 -0.54
C ARG A 74 0.67 15.87 0.19
N GLU A 75 0.28 15.74 1.44
CA GLU A 75 0.77 14.70 2.33
C GLU A 75 -0.20 13.53 2.29
N VAL A 76 0.35 12.34 2.09
CA VAL A 76 -0.42 11.11 1.93
C VAL A 76 0.14 10.08 2.90
N CYS A 77 -0.66 9.69 3.86
CA CYS A 77 -0.34 8.62 4.80
C CYS A 77 -1.19 7.39 4.47
N ALA A 78 -0.54 6.32 4.06
CA ALA A 78 -1.18 5.03 3.84
C ALA A 78 -0.79 4.08 4.97
N ARG A 79 -1.77 3.44 5.60
CA ARG A 79 -1.56 2.44 6.65
C ARG A 79 -2.07 1.10 6.18
N ILE A 80 -1.20 0.10 6.22
CA ILE A 80 -1.53 -1.29 5.90
C ILE A 80 -1.96 -1.97 7.20
N SER A 81 -3.14 -2.59 7.16
CA SER A 81 -3.70 -3.35 8.26
C SER A 81 -3.99 -4.80 7.84
N ALA A 82 -3.73 -5.75 8.74
CA ALA A 82 -4.09 -7.16 8.52
C ALA A 82 -5.60 -7.40 8.57
N ASP A 83 -6.34 -6.55 9.29
CA ASP A 83 -7.78 -6.66 9.50
C ASP A 83 -8.55 -5.87 8.43
N GLY A 84 -9.18 -6.59 7.53
CA GLY A 84 -10.23 -6.06 6.69
C GLY A 84 -10.69 -7.03 5.61
N PRO A 85 -11.81 -6.75 4.94
CA PRO A 85 -12.54 -7.75 4.15
C PRO A 85 -11.85 -8.01 2.81
N GLY A 86 -10.69 -8.69 2.80
CA GLY A 86 -10.02 -8.90 1.51
C GLY A 86 -8.64 -9.52 1.46
N ILE A 87 -8.08 -10.17 2.49
CA ILE A 87 -6.83 -10.91 2.27
C ILE A 87 -6.88 -12.24 3.02
N ARG A 88 -7.40 -13.26 2.33
CA ARG A 88 -7.20 -14.64 2.75
C ARG A 88 -5.74 -14.97 2.46
N LYS A 89 -4.85 -14.92 3.46
CA LYS A 89 -3.57 -15.64 3.37
C LYS A 89 -3.94 -17.09 3.08
N THR A 90 -3.75 -17.56 1.85
CA THR A 90 -3.80 -18.99 1.56
C THR A 90 -2.61 -19.58 2.29
N ALA A 91 -2.88 -20.09 3.50
CA ALA A 91 -1.92 -20.85 4.26
C ALA A 91 -1.40 -21.95 3.34
N ARG A 92 -0.10 -21.86 3.04
CA ARG A 92 0.69 -22.80 2.28
C ARG A 92 0.29 -24.22 2.67
N SER A 93 -0.30 -24.95 1.72
CA SER A 93 -0.46 -26.39 1.78
C SER A 93 0.83 -27.01 2.28
N ARG A 94 0.82 -27.60 3.48
CA ARG A 94 1.81 -28.62 3.80
C ARG A 94 1.32 -29.87 3.10
N GLU A 95 2.03 -30.19 2.02
CA GLU A 95 1.89 -31.41 1.24
C GLU A 95 1.86 -32.64 2.14
N ALA A 96 1.08 -33.61 1.68
CA ALA A 96 0.99 -34.94 2.21
C ALA A 96 2.39 -35.56 2.38
N GLY A 97 2.71 -35.93 3.61
CA GLY A 97 3.71 -36.92 3.91
C GLY A 97 3.03 -38.10 4.60
N ASP A 98 2.26 -38.90 3.86
CA ASP A 98 1.95 -40.27 4.26
C ASP A 98 2.74 -41.19 3.33
N GLY A 99 4.04 -41.27 3.63
CA GLY A 99 4.91 -42.32 3.15
C GLY A 99 5.20 -43.24 4.33
N ASP A 100 5.08 -44.55 4.06
CA ASP A 100 5.52 -45.68 4.89
C ASP A 100 4.53 -46.19 5.95
N ARG A 101 3.86 -47.33 5.66
CA ARG A 101 4.28 -48.63 6.20
C ARG A 101 3.42 -49.82 5.71
N ARG A 102 4.15 -50.75 5.07
CA ARG A 102 3.94 -52.21 4.90
C ARG A 102 2.83 -52.71 3.97
#